data_AF-A0A8X7PEJ7-F1
#
_entry.id   AF-A0A8X7PEJ7-F1
#
_cell.length_a   1.000
_cell.length_b   1.000
_cell.length_c   1.000
_cell.angle_alpha   90.00
_cell.angle_beta   90.00
_cell.angle_gamma   90.00
#
_symmetry.space_group_name_H-M   'P 1'
#
loop_
_entity.id
_entity.type
_entity.pdbx_description
1 polymer ?
#
loop_
_entity_poly.entity_id
_entity_poly.type
_entity_poly.pdbx_seq_one_letter_code
_entity_poly.pdbx_strand_id
1 'polypeptide(L)'
;MLPTLSFLPADKMAVIVMHKMMGLVMSGHEDGCIQVVQAAVSIGIAIEYEVPIPEKPVSEDPEEIQLWKWSITLLLAINILFLLDLLTEDNKFQVARKMKDEEGFYYPHNPDFRSRAYPMHPHLNHLSSDLRRGTLEFAEGRPLGIIPCCCCLRYIYYD
;
A
#
# COMPACT_ATOMS: atom_id res chain seq x y z
N MET A 1 6.90 8.61 -0.65
CA MET A 1 8.23 8.16 -1.14
C MET A 1 9.00 7.72 0.09
N LEU A 2 9.42 6.46 0.17
CA LEU A 2 10.14 5.95 1.34
C LEU A 2 11.43 6.76 1.51
N PRO A 3 11.61 7.49 2.64
CA PRO A 3 12.81 8.29 2.88
C PRO A 3 14.10 7.45 2.90
N THR A 4 13.96 6.13 3.04
CA THR A 4 15.05 5.16 3.17
C THR A 4 15.63 4.68 1.82
N LEU A 5 14.93 4.94 0.69
CA LEU A 5 15.33 4.42 -0.63
C LEU A 5 16.66 5.01 -1.15
N SER A 6 17.05 6.19 -0.66
CA SER A 6 18.31 6.84 -1.07
C SER A 6 19.55 6.28 -0.38
N PHE A 7 19.41 5.45 0.66
CA PHE A 7 20.55 4.91 1.40
C PHE A 7 21.16 3.66 0.76
N LEU A 8 20.43 2.99 -0.13
CA LEU A 8 20.91 1.78 -0.80
C LEU A 8 21.42 2.09 -2.22
N PRO A 9 22.63 1.61 -2.57
CA PRO A 9 23.12 1.62 -3.94
C PRO A 9 22.15 0.94 -4.93
N ALA A 10 22.08 1.48 -6.16
CA ALA A 10 21.13 1.01 -7.18
C ALA A 10 21.35 -0.46 -7.60
N ASP A 11 22.60 -0.92 -7.60
CA ASP A 11 23.01 -2.31 -7.84
C ASP A 11 22.45 -3.26 -6.78
N LYS A 12 22.52 -2.89 -5.49
CA LYS A 12 21.93 -3.69 -4.42
C LYS A 12 20.41 -3.77 -4.55
N MET A 13 19.75 -2.64 -4.81
CA MET A 13 18.31 -2.61 -5.03
C MET A 13 17.90 -3.50 -6.21
N ALA A 14 18.65 -3.46 -7.31
CA ALA A 14 18.36 -4.32 -8.47
C ALA A 14 18.45 -5.82 -8.14
N VAL A 15 19.47 -6.24 -7.39
CA VAL A 15 19.60 -7.63 -6.95
C VAL A 15 18.45 -8.05 -6.04
N ILE A 16 18.07 -7.20 -5.08
CA ILE A 16 16.94 -7.46 -4.18
C ILE A 16 15.64 -7.60 -4.97
N VAL A 17 15.37 -6.68 -5.89
CA VAL A 17 14.18 -6.69 -6.76
C VAL A 17 14.15 -7.97 -7.59
N MET A 18 15.23 -8.29 -8.30
CA MET A 18 15.29 -9.48 -9.15
C MET A 18 15.08 -10.76 -8.35
N HIS A 19 15.74 -10.90 -7.21
CA HIS A 19 15.60 -12.08 -6.35
C HIS A 19 14.16 -12.26 -5.84
N LYS A 20 13.54 -11.18 -5.34
CA LYS A 20 12.16 -11.24 -4.83
C LYS A 20 11.14 -11.48 -5.95
N MET A 21 11.31 -10.83 -7.10
CA MET A 21 10.46 -11.04 -8.27
C MET A 21 10.54 -12.50 -8.74
N MET A 22 11.75 -13.05 -8.88
CA MET A 22 11.93 -14.45 -9.29
C MET A 22 11.26 -15.42 -8.30
N GLY A 23 11.45 -15.21 -7.00
CA GLY A 23 10.80 -16.03 -5.97
C GLY A 23 9.27 -15.96 -6.01
N LEU A 24 8.70 -14.78 -6.26
CA LEU A 24 7.26 -14.60 -6.41
C LEU A 24 6.71 -15.28 -7.68
N VAL A 25 7.44 -15.24 -8.80
CA VAL A 25 7.04 -15.93 -10.04
C VAL A 25 7.04 -17.43 -9.80
N MET A 26 8.08 -17.96 -9.14
CA MET A 26 8.24 -19.39 -8.89
C MET A 26 7.24 -19.95 -7.86
N SER A 27 6.71 -19.10 -6.98
CA SER A 27 5.73 -19.49 -5.94
C SER A 27 4.27 -19.22 -6.37
N GLY A 28 4.05 -18.63 -7.54
CA GLY A 28 2.73 -18.20 -8.01
C GLY A 28 1.83 -19.37 -8.45
N HIS A 29 0.54 -19.25 -8.14
CA HIS A 29 -0.50 -20.19 -8.59
C HIS A 29 -0.73 -20.03 -10.11
N GLU A 30 -0.56 -21.14 -10.82
CA GLU A 30 -1.01 -21.52 -12.19
C GLU A 30 -0.71 -20.64 -13.42
N ASP A 31 -0.55 -19.32 -13.34
CA ASP A 31 -0.49 -18.47 -14.56
C ASP A 31 0.83 -17.68 -14.78
N GLY A 32 1.84 -17.84 -13.92
CA GLY A 32 3.11 -17.13 -14.05
C GLY A 32 3.01 -15.59 -13.96
N CYS A 33 1.87 -15.07 -13.50
CA CYS A 33 1.61 -13.64 -13.30
C CYS A 33 1.62 -13.29 -11.79
N ILE A 34 2.12 -12.10 -11.47
CA ILE A 34 2.20 -11.59 -10.09
C ILE A 34 1.38 -10.31 -9.98
N GLN A 35 0.58 -10.17 -8.92
CA GLN A 35 -0.08 -8.91 -8.59
C GLN A 35 0.97 -7.84 -8.29
N VAL A 36 0.96 -6.75 -9.06
CA VAL A 36 1.93 -5.64 -8.95
C VAL A 36 2.04 -5.13 -7.51
N VAL A 37 0.92 -5.05 -6.80
CA VAL A 37 0.89 -4.61 -5.42
C VAL A 37 1.63 -5.58 -4.49
N GLN A 38 1.40 -6.88 -4.64
CA GLN A 38 2.07 -7.92 -3.86
C GLN A 38 3.58 -7.92 -4.11
N ALA A 39 3.98 -7.71 -5.36
CA ALA A 39 5.39 -7.55 -5.73
C ALA A 39 6.00 -6.30 -5.06
N ALA A 40 5.33 -5.15 -5.17
CA ALA A 40 5.80 -3.89 -4.59
C ALA A 40 5.96 -3.98 -3.06
N VAL A 41 5.00 -4.59 -2.36
CA VAL A 41 5.05 -4.81 -0.91
C VAL A 41 6.25 -5.70 -0.54
N SER A 42 6.39 -6.86 -1.22
CA SER A 42 7.46 -7.82 -0.91
C SER A 42 8.85 -7.25 -1.16
N ILE A 43 9.01 -6.43 -2.22
CA ILE A 43 10.24 -5.72 -2.54
C ILE A 43 10.52 -4.64 -1.50
N GLY A 44 9.52 -3.82 -1.15
CA GLY A 44 9.68 -2.73 -0.18
C GLY A 44 10.15 -3.23 1.18
N ILE A 45 9.58 -4.34 1.68
CA ILE A 45 10.03 -4.99 2.91
C ILE A 45 11.49 -5.44 2.81
N ALA A 46 11.87 -6.05 1.67
CA ALA A 46 13.21 -6.56 1.46
C ALA A 46 14.27 -5.45 1.42
N ILE A 47 13.93 -4.31 0.80
CA ILE A 47 14.79 -3.13 0.77
C ILE A 47 14.96 -2.58 2.19
N GLU A 48 13.87 -2.48 2.96
CA GLU A 48 13.91 -1.91 4.31
C GLU A 48 14.78 -2.73 5.27
N TYR A 49 14.79 -4.05 5.14
CA TYR A 49 15.68 -4.92 5.91
C TYR A 49 17.19 -4.72 5.62
N GLU A 50 17.52 -4.14 4.48
CA GLU A 50 18.91 -3.91 4.04
C GLU A 50 19.39 -2.47 4.35
N VAL A 51 18.51 -1.61 4.88
CA VAL A 51 18.86 -0.24 5.26
C VAL A 51 19.78 -0.28 6.48
N PRO A 52 21.01 0.29 6.40
CA PRO A 52 21.95 0.23 7.50
C PRO A 52 21.51 1.16 8.64
N ILE A 53 21.64 0.65 9.87
CA ILE A 53 21.44 1.45 11.08
C ILE A 53 22.72 2.28 11.31
N PRO A 54 22.63 3.60 11.55
CA PRO A 54 23.81 4.42 11.79
C PRO A 54 24.53 3.97 13.07
N GLU A 55 25.84 3.76 12.96
CA GLU A 55 26.68 3.37 14.09
C GLU A 55 26.72 4.48 15.14
N LYS A 56 26.89 4.07 16.41
CA LYS A 56 27.04 5.02 17.51
C LYS A 56 28.32 5.84 17.29
N PRO A 57 28.28 7.18 17.42
CA PRO A 57 29.48 7.99 17.31
C PRO A 57 30.49 7.63 18.41
N VAL A 58 31.77 7.69 18.07
CA VAL A 58 32.89 7.42 19.00
C VAL A 58 33.13 8.60 19.94
N SER A 59 32.72 9.80 19.54
CA SER A 59 32.79 11.03 20.33
C SER A 59 31.88 10.97 21.56
N GLU A 60 32.32 11.60 22.66
CA GLU A 60 31.50 11.79 23.87
C GLU A 60 30.72 13.11 23.85
N ASP A 61 30.72 13.81 22.71
CA ASP A 61 30.02 15.08 22.57
C ASP A 61 28.50 14.88 22.75
N PRO A 62 27.87 15.56 23.73
CA PRO A 62 26.43 15.42 23.97
C PRO A 62 25.58 15.75 22.76
N GLU A 63 25.99 16.71 21.91
CA GLU A 63 25.22 17.12 20.73
C GLU A 63 25.23 16.03 19.64
N GLU A 64 26.40 15.49 19.30
CA GLU A 64 26.53 14.38 18.34
C GLU A 64 25.79 13.11 18.81
N ILE A 65 25.90 12.77 20.10
CA ILE A 65 25.16 11.64 20.69
C ILE A 65 23.66 11.89 20.63
N GLN A 66 23.22 13.13 20.89
CA GLN A 66 21.81 13.50 20.81
C GLN A 66 21.29 13.39 19.37
N LEU A 67 22.00 13.95 18.39
CA LEU A 67 21.66 13.84 16.96
C LEU A 67 21.56 12.38 16.52
N TRP A 68 22.51 11.54 16.92
CA TRP A 68 22.45 10.10 16.66
C TRP A 68 21.19 9.46 17.27
N LYS A 69 20.87 9.74 18.54
CA LYS A 69 19.64 9.23 19.18
C LYS A 69 18.37 9.66 18.45
N TRP A 70 18.29 10.92 18.01
CA TRP A 70 17.17 11.42 17.20
C TRP A 70 17.09 10.70 15.85
N SER A 71 18.22 10.49 15.18
CA SER A 71 18.27 9.77 13.90
C SER A 71 17.77 8.33 14.03
N ILE A 72 18.18 7.61 15.07
CA ILE A 72 17.71 6.24 15.35
C ILE A 72 16.22 6.21 15.67
N THR A 73 15.75 7.17 16.48
CA THR A 73 14.34 7.26 16.86
C THR A 73 13.46 7.55 15.64
N LEU A 74 13.93 8.43 14.75
CA LEU A 74 13.26 8.72 13.49
C LEU A 74 13.23 7.49 12.57
N LEU A 75 14.35 6.78 12.39
CA LEU A 75 14.40 5.54 11.60
C LEU A 75 13.45 4.48 12.17
N LEU A 76 13.47 4.26 13.49
CA LEU A 76 12.57 3.31 14.14
C LEU A 76 11.10 3.70 13.94
N ALA A 77 10.77 4.99 14.10
CA ALA A 77 9.42 5.50 13.88
C ALA A 77 8.97 5.31 12.42
N ILE A 78 9.82 5.62 11.44
CA ILE A 78 9.55 5.41 10.01
C ILE A 78 9.30 3.93 9.74
N ASN A 79 10.14 3.04 10.28
CA ASN A 79 10.03 1.60 10.04
C ASN A 79 8.75 1.04 10.68
N ILE A 80 8.41 1.49 11.89
CA ILE A 80 7.14 1.12 12.54
C ILE A 80 5.96 1.61 11.70
N LEU A 81 5.96 2.88 11.28
CA LEU A 81 4.87 3.44 10.46
C LEU A 81 4.72 2.68 9.14
N PHE A 82 5.83 2.35 8.48
CA PHE A 82 5.83 1.56 7.25
C PHE A 82 5.28 0.14 7.45
N LEU A 83 5.72 -0.55 8.49
CA LEU A 83 5.21 -1.88 8.82
C LEU A 83 3.72 -1.84 9.16
N LEU A 84 3.26 -0.82 9.89
CA LEU A 84 1.85 -0.61 10.16
C LEU A 84 1.05 -0.38 8.87
N ASP A 85 1.51 0.51 7.99
CA ASP A 85 0.85 0.77 6.71
C ASP A 85 0.72 -0.50 5.88
N LEU A 86 1.81 -1.28 5.76
CA LEU A 86 1.81 -2.57 5.06
C LEU A 86 0.82 -3.57 5.65
N LEU A 87 0.78 -3.71 6.97
CA LEU A 87 -0.18 -4.59 7.64
C LEU A 87 -1.63 -4.15 7.41
N THR A 88 -1.88 -2.83 7.38
CA THR A 88 -3.24 -2.36 7.05
C THR A 88 -3.61 -2.68 5.61
N GLU A 89 -2.68 -2.53 4.66
CA GLU A 89 -2.90 -2.88 3.25
C GLU A 89 -3.11 -4.38 3.06
N ASP A 90 -2.32 -5.23 3.70
CA ASP A 90 -2.48 -6.68 3.61
C ASP A 90 -3.86 -7.14 4.13
N ASN A 91 -4.31 -6.62 5.28
CA ASN A 91 -5.65 -6.91 5.81
C ASN A 91 -6.76 -6.51 4.82
N LYS A 92 -6.60 -5.40 4.11
CA LYS A 92 -7.56 -4.94 3.10
C LYS A 92 -7.61 -5.89 1.90
N PHE A 93 -6.45 -6.34 1.42
CA PHE A 93 -6.37 -7.32 0.34
C PHE A 93 -6.92 -8.68 0.74
N GLN A 94 -6.71 -9.13 1.98
CA GLN A 94 -7.31 -10.36 2.48
C GLN A 94 -8.84 -10.29 2.43
N VAL A 95 -9.44 -9.17 2.82
CA VAL A 95 -10.89 -8.98 2.69
C VAL A 95 -11.32 -8.95 1.22
N ALA A 96 -10.60 -8.23 0.36
CA ALA A 96 -10.90 -8.18 -1.07
C ALA A 96 -10.85 -9.57 -1.72
N ARG A 97 -9.86 -10.41 -1.37
CA ARG A 97 -9.75 -11.80 -1.85
C ARG A 97 -10.94 -12.65 -1.43
N LYS A 98 -11.44 -12.48 -0.21
CA LYS A 98 -12.62 -13.20 0.29
C LYS A 98 -13.91 -12.79 -0.44
N MET A 99 -14.00 -11.54 -0.87
CA MET A 99 -15.18 -10.98 -1.55
C MET A 99 -15.10 -11.10 -3.08
N LYS A 100 -14.01 -11.66 -3.63
CA LYS A 100 -13.74 -11.68 -5.07
C LYS A 100 -14.79 -12.47 -5.86
N ASP A 101 -15.28 -13.57 -5.30
CA ASP A 101 -16.17 -14.50 -5.97
C ASP A 101 -17.66 -14.18 -5.74
N GLU A 102 -17.95 -13.10 -5.01
CA GLU A 102 -19.31 -12.62 -4.79
C GLU A 102 -19.80 -11.80 -5.99
N GLU A 103 -21.06 -11.96 -6.39
CA GLU A 103 -21.67 -11.23 -7.53
C GLU A 103 -21.68 -9.71 -7.31
N GLY A 104 -21.78 -9.29 -6.05
CA GLY A 104 -21.72 -7.89 -5.65
C GLY A 104 -22.03 -7.72 -4.17
N PHE A 105 -21.65 -6.57 -3.61
CA PHE A 105 -21.93 -6.24 -2.22
C PHE A 105 -22.20 -4.75 -2.04
N TYR A 106 -22.85 -4.41 -0.93
CA TYR A 106 -23.24 -3.04 -0.59
C TYR A 106 -22.45 -2.52 0.61
N TYR A 107 -22.26 -1.20 0.65
CA TYR A 107 -21.69 -0.52 1.81
C TYR A 107 -22.80 0.10 2.66
N PRO A 108 -23.01 -0.36 3.90
CA PRO A 108 -23.78 0.38 4.88
C PRO A 108 -23.06 1.70 5.20
N HIS A 109 -23.79 2.82 5.21
CA HIS A 109 -23.22 4.14 5.47
C HIS A 109 -23.72 4.73 6.79
N ASN A 110 -22.83 5.43 7.49
CA ASN A 110 -23.16 6.22 8.66
C ASN A 110 -22.97 7.72 8.37
N PRO A 111 -23.99 8.57 8.58
CA PRO A 111 -23.86 10.02 8.41
C PRO A 111 -23.11 10.67 9.58
N ASP A 112 -22.27 11.66 9.29
CA ASP A 112 -21.73 12.56 10.32
C ASP A 112 -22.70 13.71 10.65
N PHE A 113 -22.33 14.57 11.61
CA PHE A 113 -23.12 15.74 12.02
C PHE A 113 -23.37 16.77 10.89
N ARG A 114 -22.69 16.63 9.75
CA ARG A 114 -22.86 17.44 8.54
C ARG A 114 -23.51 16.65 7.42
N SER A 115 -24.19 15.55 7.77
CA SER A 115 -24.86 14.61 6.87
C SER A 115 -23.95 13.98 5.80
N ARG A 116 -22.63 13.97 5.98
CA ARG A 116 -21.71 13.24 5.08
C ARG A 116 -21.76 11.76 5.43
N ALA A 117 -22.04 10.92 4.43
CA ALA A 117 -22.14 9.48 4.58
C ALA A 117 -20.76 8.81 4.46
N TYR A 118 -20.36 8.04 5.48
CA TYR A 118 -19.12 7.25 5.47
C TYR A 118 -19.45 5.75 5.51
N PRO A 119 -18.81 4.91 4.67
CA PRO A 119 -18.93 3.46 4.76
C PRO A 119 -18.54 2.97 6.15
N MET A 120 -19.36 2.10 6.75
CA MET A 120 -19.05 1.52 8.07
C MET A 120 -17.94 0.48 8.02
N HIS A 121 -17.66 -0.10 6.84
CA HIS A 121 -16.63 -1.13 6.72
C HIS A 121 -15.21 -0.52 6.76
N PRO A 122 -14.38 -0.87 7.76
CA PRO A 122 -13.13 -0.15 8.04
C PRO A 122 -12.00 -0.50 7.07
N HIS A 123 -11.97 -1.72 6.54
CA HIS A 123 -10.83 -2.21 5.77
C HIS A 123 -11.02 -1.92 4.27
N LEU A 124 -11.97 -2.59 3.63
CA LEU A 124 -12.28 -2.42 2.21
C LEU A 124 -13.39 -1.38 2.02
N ASN A 125 -13.08 -0.18 1.54
CA ASN A 125 -14.09 0.82 1.20
C ASN A 125 -13.61 1.76 0.09
N HIS A 126 -14.55 2.34 -0.65
CA HIS A 126 -14.28 3.15 -1.85
C HIS A 126 -13.87 4.61 -1.54
N LEU A 127 -14.00 5.10 -0.30
CA LEU A 127 -13.64 6.48 0.08
C LEU A 127 -12.19 6.65 0.50
N SER A 128 -11.35 5.68 0.17
CA SER A 128 -10.04 5.57 0.76
C SER A 128 -8.91 5.62 -0.26
N SER A 129 -7.76 4.99 0.03
CA SER A 129 -6.56 5.08 -0.81
C SER A 129 -6.82 4.65 -2.26
N ASP A 130 -6.06 5.18 -3.21
CA ASP A 130 -6.16 4.85 -4.64
C ASP A 130 -6.10 3.34 -4.88
N LEU A 131 -5.26 2.66 -4.10
CA LEU A 131 -5.11 1.22 -4.11
C LEU A 131 -6.42 0.48 -3.82
N ARG A 132 -7.19 0.96 -2.84
CA ARG A 132 -8.50 0.41 -2.48
C ARG A 132 -9.55 0.73 -3.54
N ARG A 133 -9.52 1.94 -4.09
CA ARG A 133 -10.42 2.34 -5.19
C ARG A 133 -10.18 1.51 -6.44
N GLY A 134 -8.92 1.23 -6.79
CA GLY A 134 -8.56 0.40 -7.93
C GLY A 134 -8.86 -1.09 -7.76
N THR A 135 -9.15 -1.55 -6.53
CA THR A 135 -9.55 -2.93 -6.26
C THR A 135 -11.07 -3.13 -6.44
N LEU A 136 -11.84 -2.05 -6.47
CA LEU A 136 -13.30 -2.09 -6.51
C LEU A 136 -13.81 -1.69 -7.90
N GLU A 137 -14.82 -2.42 -8.36
CA GLU A 137 -15.57 -2.08 -9.56
C GLU A 137 -17.06 -1.96 -9.25
N PHE A 138 -17.79 -1.24 -10.10
CA PHE A 138 -19.24 -1.21 -9.99
C PHE A 138 -19.80 -2.56 -10.45
N ALA A 139 -20.65 -3.18 -9.63
CA ALA A 139 -21.28 -4.46 -9.95
C ALA A 139 -22.07 -4.43 -11.28
N GLU A 140 -22.76 -3.32 -11.55
CA GLU A 140 -23.51 -3.14 -12.79
C GLU A 140 -22.70 -2.35 -13.82
N GLY A 141 -22.31 -2.99 -14.92
CA GLY A 141 -21.80 -2.33 -16.12
C GLY A 141 -22.91 -1.62 -16.93
N ARG A 142 -22.53 -0.63 -17.73
CA ARG A 142 -23.35 0.17 -18.68
C ARG A 142 -22.42 0.65 -19.78
N PRO A 143 -22.87 0.66 -21.04
CA PRO A 143 -22.04 1.02 -22.19
C PRO A 143 -21.56 2.47 -22.09
N LEU A 144 -20.33 2.74 -22.52
CA LEU A 144 -19.70 4.07 -22.45
C LEU A 144 -20.30 5.10 -23.43
N GLY A 145 -21.02 4.65 -24.46
CA GLY A 145 -21.59 5.54 -25.49
C GLY A 145 -20.55 6.20 -26.40
N ILE A 146 -21.02 7.11 -27.27
CA ILE A 146 -20.20 7.77 -28.32
C ILE A 146 -19.53 9.06 -27.83
N ILE A 147 -19.91 9.58 -26.66
CA ILE A 147 -19.32 10.80 -26.10
C ILE A 147 -18.02 10.40 -25.38
N PRO A 148 -16.84 10.91 -25.80
CA PRO A 148 -15.59 10.61 -25.13
C PRO A 148 -15.56 11.36 -23.79
N CYS A 149 -15.90 10.68 -22.70
CA CYS A 149 -15.76 11.25 -21.36
C CYS A 149 -14.28 11.31 -20.97
N CYS A 150 -13.72 12.52 -20.86
CA CYS A 150 -12.39 12.78 -20.28
C CYS A 150 -12.30 12.53 -18.76
N CYS A 151 -13.40 12.16 -18.07
CA CYS A 151 -13.40 11.81 -16.65
C CYS A 151 -14.28 10.58 -16.42
N CYS A 152 -13.68 9.40 -16.25
CA CYS A 152 -14.40 8.20 -15.79
C CYS A 152 -14.68 8.30 -14.27
N LEU A 153 -15.75 8.98 -13.89
CA LEU A 153 -16.45 8.77 -12.60
C LEU A 153 -17.93 8.56 -12.91
N ARG A 154 -18.42 7.38 -12.57
CA ARG A 154 -19.79 6.94 -12.81
C ARG A 154 -20.72 7.60 -11.81
N TYR A 155 -21.55 8.52 -12.28
CA TYR A 155 -22.72 8.99 -11.54
C TYR A 155 -23.85 7.97 -11.69
N ILE A 156 -24.46 7.57 -10.59
CA ILE A 156 -25.84 7.07 -10.56
C ILE A 156 -26.66 8.15 -9.88
N TYR A 157 -27.52 8.83 -10.65
CA TYR A 157 -28.65 9.58 -10.12
C TYR A 157 -29.81 8.60 -9.93
N TYR A 158 -30.51 8.75 -8.80
CA TYR A 158 -31.80 8.11 -8.54
C TYR A 158 -32.87 8.65 -9.48
N ASP A 159 -33.69 7.76 -10.03
CA ASP A 159 -35.14 7.90 -10.20
C ASP A 159 -35.79 6.57 -9.77
#